data_AF-A0A3N9UWA7-F1
#
_entry.id   AF-A0A3N9UWA7-F1
#
_cell.length_a   1.000
_cell.length_b   1.000
_cell.length_c   1.000
_cell.angle_alpha   90.00
_cell.angle_beta   90.00
_cell.angle_gamma   90.00
#
_symmetry.space_group_name_H-M   'P 1'
#
loop_
_entity.id
_entity.type
_entity.pdbx_description
1 polymer ?
#
loop_
_entity_poly.entity_id
_entity_poly.type
_entity_poly.pdbx_seq_one_letter_code
_entity_poly.pdbx_strand_id
1 'polypeptide(L)'
;GADWSGFAKRYDPLSAKYAADLVSYMGIRLDKGSLGYAEALSAYKSLPEEQRREFLLKVLFREIRDSATVAAKSGKVADYDPGYAAINALFPGAGSGGPYQGDLKLFFSKVHTVDGGDINMTVPGGLVNAGLAVAFAGAKSASDLGIVAQREGDINGVVDGNFLVNQSRVFALDGGDITLWSSNGNIDAGRGSKASLAVPPPIISFDEQGNLKVELPPAVSGSGIRTAASTVANPGDVTLAAPRGVVDAGEAGIGGSNITIAATAVIGASNIDVGGSSTGVPTASVSVPVAPAGAAAAATAATNTSTETAESGVNNATNQANEKNELPERLAADVPARLNPLQVDILGFGECGVADVKEGKPGCV
;
A
#
# COMPACT_ATOMS: atom_id res chain seq x y z
N GLY A 1 21.20 -7.98 23.90
CA GLY A 1 20.70 -6.72 23.28
C GLY A 1 21.18 -6.66 21.85
N ALA A 2 20.82 -5.62 21.11
CA ALA A 2 21.26 -5.44 19.73
C ALA A 2 22.80 -5.37 19.62
N ASP A 3 23.38 -6.02 18.61
CA ASP A 3 24.82 -6.00 18.32
C ASP A 3 25.15 -4.89 17.31
N TRP A 4 25.13 -3.65 17.80
CA TRP A 4 25.48 -2.47 16.99
C TRP A 4 26.90 -2.53 16.44
N SER A 5 27.83 -3.11 17.21
CA SER A 5 29.24 -3.22 16.83
C SER A 5 29.47 -4.22 15.71
N GLY A 6 28.86 -5.41 15.81
CA GLY A 6 28.89 -6.44 14.78
C GLY A 6 28.18 -5.98 13.51
N PHE A 7 27.03 -5.31 13.66
CA PHE A 7 26.32 -4.73 12.53
C PHE A 7 27.16 -3.68 11.79
N ALA A 8 27.74 -2.70 12.51
CA ALA A 8 28.59 -1.67 11.93
C ALA A 8 29.85 -2.26 11.26
N LYS A 9 30.43 -3.33 11.82
CA LYS A 9 31.56 -4.03 11.21
C LYS A 9 31.19 -4.75 9.92
N ARG A 10 29.99 -5.33 9.84
CA ARG A 10 29.54 -6.09 8.66
C ARG A 10 29.11 -5.17 7.53
N TYR A 11 28.34 -4.14 7.83
CA TYR A 11 27.75 -3.29 6.80
C TYR A 11 28.55 -2.02 6.54
N ASP A 12 29.44 -1.59 7.44
CA ASP A 12 30.25 -0.37 7.32
C ASP A 12 29.43 0.86 6.86
N PRO A 13 28.93 1.69 7.80
CA PRO A 13 28.16 2.89 7.47
C PRO A 13 28.96 3.92 6.66
N LEU A 14 30.29 3.77 6.54
CA LEU A 14 31.17 4.66 5.79
C LEU A 14 31.57 4.09 4.43
N SER A 15 30.96 2.98 4.01
CA SER A 15 31.20 2.40 2.69
C SER A 15 30.55 3.24 1.59
N ALA A 16 31.05 3.09 0.36
CA ALA A 16 30.51 3.79 -0.80
C ALA A 16 29.01 3.49 -1.05
N LYS A 17 28.51 2.35 -0.54
CA LYS A 17 27.09 1.96 -0.67
C LYS A 17 26.15 2.96 0.02
N TYR A 18 26.52 3.46 1.19
CA TYR A 18 25.67 4.37 1.99
C TYR A 18 26.14 5.83 1.93
N ALA A 19 27.05 6.17 1.01
CA ALA A 19 27.63 7.50 0.95
C ALA A 19 26.56 8.60 0.73
N ALA A 20 25.57 8.33 -0.13
CA ALA A 20 24.46 9.24 -0.37
C ALA A 20 23.55 9.38 0.85
N ASP A 21 23.23 8.25 1.50
CA ASP A 21 22.42 8.24 2.73
C ASP A 21 23.11 9.00 3.86
N LEU A 22 24.44 8.84 4.00
CA LEU A 22 25.24 9.54 5.02
C LEU A 22 25.25 11.04 4.78
N VAL A 23 25.42 11.47 3.52
CA VAL A 23 25.40 12.89 3.14
C VAL A 23 24.04 13.50 3.43
N SER A 24 22.95 12.84 3.03
CA SER A 24 21.59 13.30 3.30
C SER A 24 21.33 13.39 4.81
N TYR A 25 21.66 12.34 5.56
CA TYR A 25 21.48 12.28 7.01
C TYR A 25 22.24 13.40 7.74
N MET A 26 23.52 13.60 7.43
CA MET A 26 24.33 14.65 8.07
C MET A 26 23.94 16.05 7.59
N GLY A 27 23.47 16.20 6.35
CA GLY A 27 22.94 17.47 5.83
C GLY A 27 21.73 17.94 6.62
N ILE A 28 20.73 17.08 6.79
CA ILE A 28 19.53 17.37 7.60
C ILE A 28 19.93 17.67 9.05
N ARG A 29 20.77 16.81 9.65
CA ARG A 29 21.17 16.95 11.06
C ARG A 29 21.92 18.25 11.37
N LEU A 30 22.72 18.74 10.43
CA LEU A 30 23.51 19.96 10.58
C LEU A 30 22.78 21.21 10.06
N ASP A 31 21.53 21.08 9.58
CA ASP A 31 20.79 22.13 8.88
C ASP A 31 21.59 22.73 7.70
N LYS A 32 22.26 21.84 6.96
CA LYS A 32 23.07 22.16 5.79
C LYS A 32 22.49 21.48 4.56
N GLY A 33 21.87 22.27 3.67
CA GLY A 33 21.19 21.76 2.47
C GLY A 33 22.09 20.96 1.49
N SER A 34 23.41 21.20 1.46
CA SER A 34 24.35 20.40 0.68
C SER A 34 25.66 20.24 1.43
N LEU A 35 26.01 18.99 1.75
CA LEU A 35 27.22 18.61 2.47
C LEU A 35 28.12 17.75 1.57
N GLY A 36 29.41 18.04 1.53
CA GLY A 36 30.37 17.16 0.84
C GLY A 36 30.55 15.84 1.59
N TYR A 37 30.78 14.73 0.90
CA TYR A 37 30.95 13.41 1.53
C TYR A 37 32.05 13.39 2.61
N ALA A 38 33.18 14.06 2.35
CA ALA A 38 34.28 14.15 3.32
C ALA A 38 33.88 14.89 4.61
N GLU A 39 33.06 15.93 4.49
CA GLU A 39 32.53 16.70 5.62
C GLU A 39 31.49 15.88 6.39
N ALA A 40 30.58 15.21 5.69
CA ALA A 40 29.61 14.28 6.27
C ALA A 40 30.30 13.18 7.09
N LEU A 41 31.35 12.58 6.54
CA LEU A 41 32.11 11.52 7.21
C LEU A 41 32.85 12.04 8.45
N SER A 42 33.45 13.24 8.38
CA SER A 42 34.11 13.85 9.53
C SER A 42 33.11 14.15 10.66
N ALA A 43 31.98 14.77 10.31
CA ALA A 43 30.93 15.10 11.26
C ALA A 43 30.25 13.86 11.85
N TYR A 44 30.05 12.80 11.06
CA TYR A 44 29.51 11.55 11.58
C TYR A 44 30.46 10.86 12.57
N LYS A 45 31.77 10.88 12.30
CA LYS A 45 32.77 10.31 13.21
C LYS A 45 32.84 11.02 14.56
N SER A 46 32.52 12.32 14.60
CA SER A 46 32.48 13.10 15.85
C SER A 46 31.19 12.90 16.66
N LEU A 47 30.16 12.26 16.10
CA LEU A 47 28.93 11.99 16.82
C LEU A 47 29.16 10.99 17.98
N PRO A 48 28.47 11.18 19.13
CA PRO A 48 28.36 10.15 20.16
C PRO A 48 27.84 8.82 19.61
N GLU A 49 28.21 7.72 20.24
CA GLU A 49 27.83 6.38 19.77
C GLU A 49 26.31 6.21 19.60
N GLU A 50 25.52 6.71 20.56
CA GLU A 50 24.05 6.67 20.50
C GLU A 50 23.50 7.36 19.25
N GLN A 51 24.10 8.48 18.85
CA GLN A 51 23.69 9.24 17.66
C GLN A 51 24.17 8.59 16.36
N ARG A 52 25.21 7.75 16.41
CA ARG A 52 25.64 6.93 15.27
C ARG A 52 24.73 5.72 15.06
N ARG A 53 24.13 5.18 16.13
CA ARG A 53 23.16 4.06 16.05
C ARG A 53 21.93 4.42 15.24
N GLU A 54 21.49 5.68 15.29
CA GLU A 54 20.39 6.21 14.47
C GLU A 54 20.67 6.00 12.96
N PHE A 55 21.88 6.31 12.50
CA PHE A 55 22.27 6.07 11.11
C PHE A 55 22.40 4.57 10.79
N LEU A 56 22.86 3.75 11.73
CA LEU A 56 22.89 2.30 11.56
C LEU A 56 21.48 1.70 11.37
N LEU A 57 20.45 2.28 11.97
CA LEU A 57 19.06 1.90 11.69
C LEU A 57 18.66 2.24 10.25
N LYS A 58 19.05 3.41 9.73
CA LYS A 58 18.84 3.75 8.31
C LYS A 58 19.53 2.73 7.39
N VAL A 59 20.76 2.33 7.72
CA VAL A 59 21.48 1.27 6.99
C VAL A 59 20.72 -0.06 7.04
N LEU A 60 20.19 -0.47 8.21
CA LEU A 60 19.38 -1.68 8.33
C LEU A 60 18.16 -1.64 7.40
N PHE A 61 17.38 -0.56 7.45
CA PHE A 61 16.17 -0.46 6.64
C PHE A 61 16.45 -0.29 5.15
N ARG A 62 17.61 0.28 4.81
CA ARG A 62 18.12 0.26 3.44
C ARG A 62 18.35 -1.16 2.93
N GLU A 63 19.03 -2.01 3.69
CA GLU A 63 19.24 -3.43 3.32
C GLU A 63 17.93 -4.20 3.18
N ILE A 64 16.98 -3.96 4.11
CA ILE A 64 15.64 -4.56 4.08
C ILE A 64 14.90 -4.16 2.81
N ARG A 65 14.90 -2.86 2.46
CA ARG A 65 14.22 -2.32 1.28
C ARG A 65 14.84 -2.83 -0.02
N ASP A 66 16.16 -2.86 -0.11
CA ASP A 66 16.90 -3.40 -1.27
C ASP A 66 16.57 -4.88 -1.45
N SER A 67 16.60 -5.69 -0.37
CA SER A 67 16.25 -7.12 -0.40
C SER A 67 14.79 -7.34 -0.81
N ALA A 68 13.85 -6.59 -0.22
CA ALA A 68 12.44 -6.67 -0.58
C ALA A 68 12.20 -6.32 -2.06
N THR A 69 12.89 -5.29 -2.58
CA THR A 69 12.77 -4.89 -3.98
C THR A 69 13.24 -5.99 -4.94
N VAL A 70 14.34 -6.67 -4.62
CA VAL A 70 14.84 -7.79 -5.44
C VAL A 70 13.86 -8.97 -5.35
N ALA A 71 13.44 -9.34 -4.14
CA ALA A 71 12.53 -10.47 -3.92
C ALA A 71 11.14 -10.27 -4.54
N ALA A 72 10.60 -9.04 -4.51
CA ALA A 72 9.32 -8.70 -5.15
C ALA A 72 9.36 -8.88 -6.68
N LYS A 73 10.52 -8.64 -7.31
CA LYS A 73 10.71 -8.80 -8.75
C LYS A 73 10.92 -10.25 -9.16
N SER A 74 11.68 -11.00 -8.35
CA SER A 74 12.10 -12.36 -8.70
C SER A 74 11.13 -13.44 -8.23
N GLY A 75 10.39 -13.19 -7.15
CA GLY A 75 9.59 -14.17 -6.43
C GLY A 75 10.41 -15.27 -5.74
N LYS A 76 11.74 -15.15 -5.67
CA LYS A 76 12.61 -16.21 -5.13
C LYS A 76 12.86 -16.03 -3.64
N VAL A 77 12.75 -17.13 -2.90
CA VAL A 77 12.96 -17.14 -1.44
C VAL A 77 14.40 -16.72 -1.07
N ALA A 78 15.40 -17.09 -1.87
CA ALA A 78 16.80 -16.74 -1.59
C ALA A 78 17.08 -15.22 -1.65
N ASP A 79 16.24 -14.44 -2.34
CA ASP A 79 16.45 -13.00 -2.48
C ASP A 79 16.05 -12.21 -1.22
N TYR A 80 15.45 -12.89 -0.23
CA TYR A 80 15.23 -12.37 1.12
C TYR A 80 16.47 -12.51 2.03
N ASP A 81 17.46 -13.33 1.65
CA ASP A 81 18.63 -13.64 2.49
C ASP A 81 19.43 -12.39 2.90
N PRO A 82 19.64 -11.37 2.04
CA PRO A 82 20.31 -10.14 2.46
C PRO A 82 19.58 -9.40 3.57
N GLY A 83 18.23 -9.33 3.52
CA GLY A 83 17.40 -8.73 4.56
C GLY A 83 17.49 -9.50 5.88
N TYR A 84 17.38 -10.83 5.84
CA TYR A 84 17.59 -11.69 7.01
C TYR A 84 18.99 -11.54 7.59
N ALA A 85 20.02 -11.46 6.74
CA ALA A 85 21.40 -11.29 7.19
C ALA A 85 21.59 -9.94 7.90
N ALA A 86 20.93 -8.87 7.43
CA ALA A 86 21.00 -7.56 8.06
C ALA A 86 20.31 -7.57 9.44
N ILE A 87 19.10 -8.14 9.50
CA ILE A 87 18.35 -8.28 10.75
C ILE A 87 19.12 -9.14 11.75
N ASN A 88 19.65 -10.29 11.35
CA ASN A 88 20.40 -11.17 12.24
C ASN A 88 21.76 -10.57 12.64
N ALA A 89 22.37 -9.71 11.83
CA ALA A 89 23.59 -9.02 12.21
C ALA A 89 23.36 -7.99 13.32
N LEU A 90 22.22 -7.27 13.31
CA LEU A 90 21.87 -6.34 14.39
C LEU A 90 21.21 -7.05 15.58
N PHE A 91 20.42 -8.09 15.31
CA PHE A 91 19.68 -8.86 16.31
C PHE A 91 20.01 -10.35 16.21
N PRO A 92 21.19 -10.80 16.67
CA PRO A 92 21.59 -12.21 16.54
C PRO A 92 20.63 -13.19 17.21
N GLY A 93 20.08 -14.13 16.43
CA GLY A 93 19.09 -15.12 16.90
C GLY A 93 17.63 -14.64 16.89
N ALA A 94 17.36 -13.46 16.30
CA ALA A 94 15.99 -13.02 16.00
C ALA A 94 15.22 -14.10 15.22
N GLY A 95 13.97 -14.36 15.60
CA GLY A 95 13.10 -15.33 14.93
C GLY A 95 13.54 -16.80 14.95
N SER A 96 14.56 -17.14 15.75
CA SER A 96 15.18 -18.48 15.77
C SER A 96 15.50 -18.96 17.19
N GLY A 97 14.71 -18.50 18.17
CA GLY A 97 14.87 -18.88 19.58
C GLY A 97 15.93 -18.07 20.34
N GLY A 98 16.41 -16.96 19.76
CA GLY A 98 17.28 -16.01 20.45
C GLY A 98 16.59 -15.27 21.59
N PRO A 99 17.31 -14.39 22.29
CA PRO A 99 16.85 -13.79 23.55
C PRO A 99 15.77 -12.70 23.37
N TYR A 100 15.36 -12.40 22.14
CA TYR A 100 14.40 -11.34 21.86
C TYR A 100 12.98 -11.84 22.10
N GLN A 101 12.32 -11.25 23.09
CA GLN A 101 10.94 -11.54 23.44
C GLN A 101 10.18 -10.24 23.62
N GLY A 102 8.88 -10.26 23.33
CA GLY A 102 7.97 -9.16 23.59
C GLY A 102 7.28 -8.61 22.35
N ASP A 103 6.05 -8.16 22.55
CA ASP A 103 5.21 -7.56 21.51
C ASP A 103 5.07 -6.06 21.75
N LEU A 104 4.87 -5.29 20.67
CA LEU A 104 4.41 -3.91 20.74
C LEU A 104 2.90 -3.86 20.47
N LYS A 105 2.09 -3.49 21.47
CA LYS A 105 0.62 -3.41 21.36
C LYS A 105 0.13 -2.01 21.65
N LEU A 106 -0.51 -1.37 20.67
CA LEU A 106 -0.97 0.03 20.69
C LEU A 106 -2.50 0.16 20.78
N PHE A 107 -3.19 -0.78 21.42
CA PHE A 107 -4.66 -0.85 21.48
C PHE A 107 -5.36 0.49 21.78
N PHE A 108 -4.77 1.31 22.66
CA PHE A 108 -5.26 2.64 23.03
C PHE A 108 -4.14 3.69 23.03
N SER A 109 -3.13 3.48 22.19
CA SER A 109 -1.91 4.27 22.21
C SER A 109 -1.56 4.77 20.81
N LYS A 110 -0.69 5.79 20.78
CA LYS A 110 -0.15 6.34 19.54
C LYS A 110 1.37 6.45 19.59
N VAL A 111 1.99 6.36 18.42
CA VAL A 111 3.40 6.70 18.19
C VAL A 111 3.43 7.71 17.06
N HIS A 112 3.60 8.99 17.40
CA HIS A 112 3.54 10.08 16.42
C HIS A 112 4.82 10.90 16.42
N THR A 113 5.25 11.33 15.24
CA THR A 113 6.15 12.47 15.06
C THR A 113 5.35 13.64 14.50
N VAL A 114 5.52 14.83 15.09
CA VAL A 114 4.67 16.01 14.78
C VAL A 114 5.40 17.05 13.95
N ASP A 115 6.72 17.16 14.10
CA ASP A 115 7.56 18.15 13.42
C ASP A 115 8.76 17.49 12.74
N GLY A 116 8.41 16.43 12.00
CA GLY A 116 9.34 15.60 11.25
C GLY A 116 10.01 14.53 12.11
N GLY A 117 10.80 13.70 11.44
CA GLY A 117 11.56 12.62 12.05
C GLY A 117 10.91 11.26 11.88
N ASP A 118 11.78 10.26 11.75
CA ASP A 118 11.40 8.89 11.44
C ASP A 118 10.85 8.16 12.66
N ILE A 119 9.93 7.22 12.42
CA ILE A 119 9.49 6.23 13.39
C ILE A 119 10.14 4.89 13.03
N ASN A 120 11.14 4.48 13.81
CA ASN A 120 11.84 3.21 13.62
C ASN A 120 11.44 2.20 14.71
N MET A 121 10.73 1.15 14.33
CA MET A 121 10.29 0.07 15.22
C MET A 121 11.07 -1.21 14.97
N THR A 122 11.67 -1.76 16.03
CA THR A 122 12.39 -3.03 15.96
C THR A 122 11.85 -3.98 17.03
N VAL A 123 11.08 -5.00 16.60
CA VAL A 123 10.48 -6.03 17.46
C VAL A 123 10.96 -7.42 16.98
N PRO A 124 12.28 -7.71 17.09
CA PRO A 124 12.93 -8.83 16.39
C PRO A 124 12.53 -10.24 16.88
N GLY A 125 11.65 -10.36 17.86
CA GLY A 125 11.16 -11.66 18.37
C GLY A 125 9.67 -11.70 18.68
N GLY A 126 8.91 -10.69 18.25
CA GLY A 126 7.48 -10.61 18.54
C GLY A 126 6.70 -9.93 17.43
N LEU A 127 5.47 -9.52 17.77
CA LEU A 127 4.55 -8.87 16.82
C LEU A 127 4.39 -7.38 17.12
N VAL A 128 3.91 -6.65 16.11
CA VAL A 128 3.39 -5.29 16.28
C VAL A 128 1.89 -5.32 16.05
N ASN A 129 1.14 -4.71 16.96
CA ASN A 129 -0.28 -4.48 16.82
C ASN A 129 -0.56 -2.98 17.01
N ALA A 130 -0.94 -2.30 15.93
CA ALA A 130 -1.14 -0.85 15.90
C ALA A 130 -2.51 -0.38 16.41
N GLY A 131 -3.44 -1.29 16.75
CA GLY A 131 -4.72 -0.91 17.35
C GLY A 131 -5.73 -2.03 17.46
N LEU A 132 -6.97 -1.70 17.82
CA LEU A 132 -7.98 -2.72 18.11
C LEU A 132 -8.60 -3.34 16.87
N ALA A 133 -8.88 -4.65 16.94
CA ALA A 133 -9.60 -5.40 15.93
C ALA A 133 -11.07 -4.95 15.78
N VAL A 134 -11.69 -4.49 16.87
CA VAL A 134 -13.09 -4.03 16.92
C VAL A 134 -13.20 -2.66 17.58
N ALA A 135 -13.90 -1.72 16.95
CA ALA A 135 -14.34 -0.48 17.58
C ALA A 135 -15.42 -0.78 18.62
N PHE A 136 -15.39 -0.08 19.75
CA PHE A 136 -16.39 -0.19 20.81
C PHE A 136 -16.70 1.19 21.41
N ALA A 137 -17.84 1.31 22.10
CA ALA A 137 -18.26 2.55 22.74
C ALA A 137 -17.25 2.98 23.83
N GLY A 138 -16.67 4.17 23.69
CA GLY A 138 -15.62 4.67 24.58
C GLY A 138 -14.19 4.49 24.05
N ALA A 139 -14.01 4.03 22.81
CA ALA A 139 -12.72 4.08 22.13
C ALA A 139 -12.20 5.52 22.04
N LYS A 140 -10.87 5.68 22.13
CA LYS A 140 -10.22 6.97 21.89
C LYS A 140 -10.52 7.48 20.48
N SER A 141 -10.47 8.80 20.29
CA SER A 141 -10.61 9.37 18.96
C SER A 141 -9.49 8.86 18.04
N ALA A 142 -9.75 8.85 16.73
CA ALA A 142 -8.79 8.35 15.77
C ALA A 142 -7.48 9.16 15.72
N SER A 143 -7.48 10.41 16.20
CA SER A 143 -6.28 11.25 16.36
C SER A 143 -5.38 10.84 17.52
N ASP A 144 -5.87 9.97 18.40
CA ASP A 144 -5.16 9.46 19.57
C ASP A 144 -4.67 8.02 19.42
N LEU A 145 -4.74 7.47 18.20
CA LEU A 145 -4.42 6.08 17.90
C LEU A 145 -3.53 5.94 16.66
N GLY A 146 -2.72 4.88 16.66
CA GLY A 146 -1.94 4.46 15.51
C GLY A 146 -0.52 5.02 15.46
N ILE A 147 0.09 4.87 14.30
CA ILE A 147 1.48 5.23 14.05
C ILE A 147 1.48 6.26 12.93
N VAL A 148 1.89 7.49 13.20
CA VAL A 148 1.74 8.60 12.25
C VAL A 148 2.95 9.52 12.27
N ALA A 149 3.65 9.64 11.14
CA ALA A 149 4.59 10.73 10.91
C ALA A 149 3.84 11.87 10.21
N GLN A 150 3.61 13.00 10.90
CA GLN A 150 2.72 14.06 10.41
C GLN A 150 3.37 15.03 9.41
N ARG A 151 4.69 15.16 9.50
CA ARG A 151 5.57 15.91 8.60
C ARG A 151 6.55 14.92 7.99
N GLU A 152 7.49 15.40 7.17
CA GLU A 152 8.50 14.56 6.53
C GLU A 152 9.21 13.64 7.54
N GLY A 153 9.07 12.33 7.33
CA GLY A 153 9.62 11.30 8.19
C GLY A 153 9.14 9.90 7.79
N ASP A 154 10.08 8.97 7.73
CA ASP A 154 9.78 7.59 7.33
C ASP A 154 9.18 6.80 8.48
N ILE A 155 8.33 5.82 8.18
CA ILE A 155 7.91 4.79 9.13
C ILE A 155 8.55 3.47 8.75
N ASN A 156 9.47 2.99 9.58
CA ASN A 156 10.17 1.75 9.38
C ASN A 156 9.85 0.74 10.49
N GLY A 157 9.61 -0.51 10.12
CA GLY A 157 9.26 -1.57 11.05
C GLY A 157 9.88 -2.89 10.68
N VAL A 158 10.52 -3.56 11.65
CA VAL A 158 10.91 -4.96 11.53
C VAL A 158 10.33 -5.75 12.69
N VAL A 159 9.63 -6.83 12.37
CA VAL A 159 9.01 -7.74 13.32
C VAL A 159 9.33 -9.19 12.98
N ASP A 160 9.29 -10.06 13.98
CA ASP A 160 9.37 -11.49 13.72
C ASP A 160 8.00 -12.08 13.36
N GLY A 161 6.99 -11.80 14.19
CA GLY A 161 5.62 -12.25 14.01
C GLY A 161 4.82 -11.30 13.11
N ASN A 162 3.53 -11.16 13.41
CA ASN A 162 2.64 -10.36 12.58
C ASN A 162 2.83 -8.85 12.78
N PHE A 163 2.53 -8.06 11.74
CA PHE A 163 2.28 -6.64 11.84
C PHE A 163 0.80 -6.39 11.57
N LEU A 164 0.04 -6.04 12.61
CA LEU A 164 -1.42 -5.94 12.55
C LEU A 164 -1.88 -4.48 12.73
N VAL A 165 -2.47 -3.89 11.70
CA VAL A 165 -3.01 -2.52 11.77
C VAL A 165 -4.42 -2.48 12.36
N ASN A 166 -5.23 -3.50 12.10
CA ASN A 166 -6.61 -3.61 12.58
C ASN A 166 -7.50 -2.41 12.15
N GLN A 167 -8.16 -1.71 13.09
CA GLN A 167 -8.93 -0.50 12.78
C GLN A 167 -8.12 0.80 12.88
N SER A 168 -6.80 0.67 13.02
CA SER A 168 -5.89 1.79 13.21
C SER A 168 -5.28 2.26 11.89
N ARG A 169 -4.17 3.01 12.00
CA ARG A 169 -3.44 3.59 10.87
C ARG A 169 -1.94 3.54 11.08
N VAL A 170 -1.22 3.37 9.98
CA VAL A 170 0.24 3.52 9.86
C VAL A 170 0.52 4.45 8.70
N PHE A 171 0.61 5.75 8.99
CA PHE A 171 0.59 6.79 7.98
C PHE A 171 1.85 7.64 8.00
N ALA A 172 2.60 7.65 6.90
CA ALA A 172 3.71 8.59 6.70
C ALA A 172 3.21 9.73 5.80
N LEU A 173 3.04 10.91 6.39
CA LEU A 173 2.54 12.07 5.68
C LEU A 173 3.71 12.88 5.12
N ASP A 174 3.35 13.84 4.28
CA ASP A 174 4.26 14.82 3.70
C ASP A 174 5.48 14.24 2.98
N GLY A 175 5.30 13.12 2.29
CA GLY A 175 6.34 12.49 1.45
C GLY A 175 7.18 11.42 2.12
N GLY A 176 6.96 11.10 3.40
CA GLY A 176 7.67 10.02 4.08
C GLY A 176 7.36 8.63 3.52
N ASP A 177 8.36 7.76 3.52
CA ASP A 177 8.24 6.36 3.08
C ASP A 177 7.69 5.46 4.21
N ILE A 178 7.14 4.31 3.84
CA ILE A 178 6.84 3.23 4.77
C ILE A 178 7.60 1.97 4.37
N THR A 179 8.43 1.43 5.27
CA THR A 179 9.10 0.13 5.08
C THR A 179 8.75 -0.82 6.22
N LEU A 180 8.00 -1.90 5.94
CA LEU A 180 7.65 -2.91 6.94
C LEU A 180 8.17 -4.30 6.54
N TRP A 181 8.80 -4.98 7.48
CA TRP A 181 9.27 -6.36 7.33
C TRP A 181 8.72 -7.25 8.44
N SER A 182 8.14 -8.39 8.06
CA SER A 182 7.75 -9.47 8.96
C SER A 182 8.48 -10.76 8.58
N SER A 183 9.39 -11.23 9.43
CA SER A 183 10.23 -12.40 9.12
C SER A 183 9.43 -13.70 9.00
N ASN A 184 8.58 -13.98 9.98
CA ASN A 184 7.88 -15.26 10.13
C ASN A 184 6.35 -15.09 10.24
N GLY A 185 5.82 -13.90 9.93
CA GLY A 185 4.39 -13.60 10.02
C GLY A 185 3.86 -12.83 8.83
N ASN A 186 2.66 -12.30 9.02
CA ASN A 186 1.91 -11.54 8.02
C ASN A 186 1.99 -10.03 8.29
N ILE A 187 1.72 -9.24 7.24
CA ILE A 187 1.44 -7.81 7.37
C ILE A 187 -0.02 -7.62 6.98
N ASP A 188 -0.84 -7.12 7.90
CA ASP A 188 -2.27 -6.91 7.73
C ASP A 188 -2.57 -5.41 7.90
N ALA A 189 -2.98 -4.77 6.80
CA ALA A 189 -3.38 -3.36 6.78
C ALA A 189 -4.74 -3.11 7.44
N GLY A 190 -5.49 -4.16 7.73
CA GLY A 190 -6.63 -4.13 8.63
C GLY A 190 -7.96 -3.77 7.96
N ARG A 191 -8.97 -3.54 8.81
CA ARG A 191 -10.39 -3.44 8.41
C ARG A 191 -11.04 -2.14 8.87
N GLY A 192 -10.24 -1.16 9.29
CA GLY A 192 -10.76 0.16 9.66
C GLY A 192 -11.37 0.90 8.47
N SER A 193 -12.28 1.84 8.75
CA SER A 193 -12.93 2.64 7.72
C SER A 193 -11.93 3.52 6.95
N LYS A 194 -12.02 3.51 5.61
CA LYS A 194 -11.29 4.44 4.72
C LYS A 194 -11.70 5.92 4.93
N ALA A 195 -12.82 6.18 5.61
CA ALA A 195 -13.35 7.52 5.90
C ALA A 195 -13.18 7.95 7.38
N SER A 196 -12.37 7.23 8.17
CA SER A 196 -12.17 7.55 9.58
C SER A 196 -11.36 8.84 9.76
N LEU A 197 -12.03 9.96 10.01
CA LEU A 197 -11.41 11.27 10.21
C LEU A 197 -10.69 11.33 11.56
N ALA A 198 -9.39 11.65 11.52
CA ALA A 198 -8.64 12.12 12.67
C ALA A 198 -8.28 13.59 12.46
N VAL A 199 -8.80 14.44 13.33
CA VAL A 199 -8.43 15.85 13.36
C VAL A 199 -7.70 16.08 14.68
N PRO A 200 -6.36 16.21 14.66
CA PRO A 200 -5.62 16.55 15.86
C PRO A 200 -6.04 17.93 16.40
N PRO A 201 -5.99 18.14 17.73
CA PRO A 201 -6.27 19.47 18.29
C PRO A 201 -5.20 20.49 17.85
N PRO A 202 -5.54 21.79 17.79
CA PRO A 202 -4.57 22.86 17.49
C PRO A 202 -3.44 22.91 18.52
N ILE A 203 -2.21 23.14 18.07
CA ILE A 203 -1.06 23.41 18.92
C ILE A 203 -0.96 24.93 19.10
N ILE A 204 -1.07 25.39 20.34
CA ILE A 204 -0.95 26.81 20.70
C ILE A 204 0.43 27.03 21.33
N SER A 205 1.26 27.86 20.70
CA SER A 205 2.59 28.23 21.17
C SER A 205 2.81 29.74 21.09
N PHE A 206 3.94 30.23 21.60
CA PHE A 206 4.37 31.62 21.48
C PHE A 206 5.72 31.67 20.77
N ASP A 207 5.91 32.63 19.87
CA ASP A 207 7.22 32.88 19.24
C ASP A 207 8.20 33.59 20.20
N GLU A 208 9.44 33.77 19.77
CA GLU A 208 10.49 34.45 20.57
C GLU A 208 10.14 35.91 20.90
N GLN A 209 9.18 36.51 20.17
CA GLN A 209 8.70 37.88 20.34
C GLN A 209 7.42 37.95 21.20
N GLY A 210 6.92 36.81 21.68
CA GLY A 210 5.73 36.71 22.53
C GLY A 210 4.41 36.74 21.77
N ASN A 211 4.40 36.61 20.44
CA ASN A 211 3.18 36.52 19.66
C ASN A 211 2.58 35.11 19.70
N LEU A 212 1.26 35.03 19.72
CA LEU A 212 0.52 33.78 19.68
C LEU A 212 0.68 33.09 18.31
N LYS A 213 1.23 31.88 18.30
CA LYS A 213 1.30 30.99 17.14
C LYS A 213 0.30 29.85 17.33
N VAL A 214 -0.68 29.74 16.44
CA VAL A 214 -1.62 28.61 16.42
C VAL A 214 -1.32 27.77 15.20
N GLU A 215 -0.87 26.54 15.43
CA GLU A 215 -0.57 25.57 14.39
C GLU A 215 -1.71 24.54 14.35
N LEU A 216 -2.28 24.36 13.16
CA LEU A 216 -3.34 23.38 12.91
C LEU A 216 -2.70 22.18 12.21
N PRO A 217 -2.49 21.05 12.92
CA PRO A 217 -1.97 19.85 12.28
C PRO A 217 -2.95 19.35 11.20
N PRO A 218 -2.45 18.70 10.14
CA PRO A 218 -3.30 18.24 9.05
C PRO A 218 -4.33 17.22 9.55
N ALA A 219 -5.57 17.37 9.09
CA ALA A 219 -6.60 16.35 9.30
C ALA A 219 -6.31 15.14 8.41
N VAL A 220 -6.37 13.95 8.99
CA VAL A 220 -6.00 12.70 8.34
C VAL A 220 -7.20 11.77 8.32
N SER A 221 -7.68 11.44 7.13
CA SER A 221 -8.79 10.50 6.95
C SER A 221 -8.28 9.09 6.63
N GLY A 222 -8.89 8.09 7.26
CA GLY A 222 -8.76 6.69 6.87
C GLY A 222 -8.04 5.82 7.89
N SER A 223 -7.95 4.54 7.53
CA SER A 223 -7.25 3.50 8.27
C SER A 223 -6.30 2.80 7.29
N GLY A 224 -5.43 1.93 7.78
CA GLY A 224 -4.56 1.13 6.92
C GLY A 224 -3.12 1.61 6.87
N ILE A 225 -2.41 1.27 5.79
CA ILE A 225 -1.00 1.61 5.58
C ILE A 225 -0.94 2.58 4.41
N ARG A 226 -0.68 3.86 4.67
CA ARG A 226 -0.76 4.89 3.61
C ARG A 226 0.33 5.93 3.70
N THR A 227 0.87 6.33 2.56
CA THR A 227 1.63 7.58 2.44
C THR A 227 0.76 8.67 1.83
N ALA A 228 1.05 9.91 2.17
CA ALA A 228 0.39 11.07 1.58
C ALA A 228 1.39 12.22 1.40
N ALA A 229 1.07 13.14 0.51
CA ALA A 229 1.77 14.42 0.38
C ALA A 229 0.88 15.56 0.84
N SER A 230 1.46 16.60 1.40
CA SER A 230 0.74 17.82 1.79
C SER A 230 1.46 19.08 1.32
N THR A 231 2.74 19.22 1.64
CA THR A 231 3.61 20.33 1.23
C THR A 231 4.52 19.94 0.06
N VAL A 232 4.86 18.66 -0.07
CA VAL A 232 5.64 18.10 -1.18
C VAL A 232 4.76 17.69 -2.38
N ALA A 233 5.40 17.47 -3.53
CA ALA A 233 4.69 17.15 -4.78
C ALA A 233 4.11 15.72 -4.83
N ASN A 234 4.80 14.74 -4.23
CA ASN A 234 4.42 13.32 -4.34
C ASN A 234 4.41 12.66 -2.95
N PRO A 235 3.46 11.76 -2.67
CA PRO A 235 3.51 10.88 -1.51
C PRO A 235 4.79 10.02 -1.52
N GLY A 236 5.20 9.52 -0.36
CA GLY A 236 6.31 8.56 -0.27
C GLY A 236 5.96 7.17 -0.80
N ASP A 237 6.96 6.29 -0.80
CA ASP A 237 6.85 4.92 -1.28
C ASP A 237 6.49 3.94 -0.15
N VAL A 238 5.86 2.83 -0.51
CA VAL A 238 5.49 1.76 0.43
C VAL A 238 6.20 0.47 0.05
N THR A 239 7.01 -0.06 0.96
CA THR A 239 7.72 -1.34 0.82
C THR A 239 7.30 -2.29 1.92
N LEU A 240 6.65 -3.39 1.57
CA LEU A 240 6.16 -4.41 2.52
C LEU A 240 6.79 -5.76 2.19
N ALA A 241 7.42 -6.39 3.17
CA ALA A 241 8.06 -7.68 3.02
C ALA A 241 7.57 -8.68 4.06
N ALA A 242 7.02 -9.80 3.62
CA ALA A 242 6.60 -10.93 4.45
C ALA A 242 7.13 -12.23 3.84
N PRO A 243 8.43 -12.54 3.98
CA PRO A 243 9.08 -13.63 3.24
C PRO A 243 8.45 -15.01 3.47
N ARG A 244 7.85 -15.23 4.66
CA ARG A 244 7.15 -16.46 5.05
C ARG A 244 5.67 -16.26 5.31
N GLY A 245 5.12 -15.11 4.93
CA GLY A 245 3.74 -14.76 5.19
C GLY A 245 3.09 -14.03 4.04
N VAL A 246 1.91 -13.50 4.34
CA VAL A 246 1.02 -12.83 3.40
C VAL A 246 0.97 -11.35 3.72
N VAL A 247 0.83 -10.53 2.68
CA VAL A 247 0.46 -9.13 2.83
C VAL A 247 -1.03 -9.00 2.50
N ASP A 248 -1.83 -8.65 3.49
CA ASP A 248 -3.27 -8.44 3.35
C ASP A 248 -3.57 -6.94 3.38
N ALA A 249 -4.09 -6.42 2.27
CA ALA A 249 -4.53 -5.03 2.21
C ALA A 249 -5.80 -4.77 3.02
N GLY A 250 -6.55 -5.83 3.36
CA GLY A 250 -7.82 -5.75 4.07
C GLY A 250 -8.77 -4.75 3.44
N GLU A 251 -9.68 -4.21 4.25
CA GLU A 251 -10.68 -3.22 3.82
C GLU A 251 -10.17 -1.79 3.97
N ALA A 252 -9.19 -1.59 4.86
CA ALA A 252 -8.56 -0.30 5.09
C ALA A 252 -7.67 0.11 3.91
N GLY A 253 -7.02 -0.87 3.29
CA GLY A 253 -6.20 -0.71 2.10
C GLY A 253 -4.76 -0.30 2.40
N ILE A 254 -3.97 -0.37 1.32
CA ILE A 254 -2.57 0.05 1.27
C ILE A 254 -2.47 1.13 0.20
N GLY A 255 -1.73 2.22 0.43
CA GLY A 255 -1.60 3.27 -0.58
C GLY A 255 -0.29 4.04 -0.51
N GLY A 256 0.23 4.43 -1.66
CA GLY A 256 1.40 5.28 -1.75
C GLY A 256 1.79 5.59 -3.18
N SER A 257 2.92 6.27 -3.39
CA SER A 257 3.44 6.57 -4.73
C SER A 257 3.88 5.28 -5.42
N ASN A 258 5.06 4.75 -5.11
CA ASN A 258 5.44 3.41 -5.56
C ASN A 258 5.13 2.38 -4.48
N ILE A 259 4.65 1.20 -4.90
CA ILE A 259 4.34 0.10 -3.99
C ILE A 259 5.18 -1.12 -4.36
N THR A 260 5.95 -1.62 -3.40
CA THR A 260 6.73 -2.84 -3.51
C THR A 260 6.25 -3.84 -2.46
N ILE A 261 5.73 -4.98 -2.90
CA ILE A 261 5.27 -6.05 -2.01
C ILE A 261 6.05 -7.33 -2.30
N ALA A 262 6.81 -7.80 -1.31
CA ALA A 262 7.56 -9.04 -1.37
C ALA A 262 6.98 -10.03 -0.34
N ALA A 263 6.04 -10.87 -0.78
CA ALA A 263 5.34 -11.79 0.11
C ALA A 263 5.04 -13.12 -0.59
N THR A 264 4.64 -14.13 0.18
CA THR A 264 4.21 -15.42 -0.38
C THR A 264 2.90 -15.32 -1.14
N ALA A 265 2.04 -14.40 -0.71
CA ALA A 265 0.81 -14.02 -1.40
C ALA A 265 0.42 -12.58 -1.01
N VAL A 266 -0.46 -12.00 -1.82
CA VAL A 266 -1.09 -10.71 -1.55
C VAL A 266 -2.61 -10.88 -1.59
N ILE A 267 -3.28 -10.47 -0.52
CA ILE A 267 -4.74 -10.51 -0.40
C ILE A 267 -5.27 -9.08 -0.51
N GLY A 268 -6.43 -8.91 -1.16
CA GLY A 268 -7.06 -7.60 -1.29
C GLY A 268 -6.34 -6.67 -2.25
N ALA A 269 -5.76 -7.17 -3.35
CA ALA A 269 -5.04 -6.33 -4.32
C ALA A 269 -5.90 -5.18 -4.89
N SER A 270 -7.22 -5.31 -4.92
CA SER A 270 -8.17 -4.25 -5.29
C SER A 270 -8.26 -3.10 -4.28
N ASN A 271 -7.77 -3.31 -3.05
CA ASN A 271 -7.65 -2.30 -1.99
C ASN A 271 -6.25 -1.68 -1.91
N ILE A 272 -5.42 -1.89 -2.93
CA ILE A 272 -4.08 -1.30 -3.05
C ILE A 272 -4.12 -0.13 -4.04
N ASP A 273 -3.94 1.08 -3.51
CA ASP A 273 -3.99 2.34 -4.25
C ASP A 273 -2.57 2.77 -4.67
N VAL A 274 -2.17 2.50 -5.91
CA VAL A 274 -0.84 2.82 -6.46
C VAL A 274 -0.88 4.15 -7.19
N GLY A 275 -0.07 5.13 -6.77
CA GLY A 275 0.08 6.43 -7.47
C GLY A 275 1.07 6.42 -8.62
N GLY A 276 2.08 5.55 -8.57
CA GLY A 276 3.17 5.42 -9.52
C GLY A 276 3.37 3.97 -9.98
N SER A 277 4.54 3.39 -9.68
CA SER A 277 4.88 2.02 -10.06
C SER A 277 4.49 1.00 -9.00
N SER A 278 4.14 -0.22 -9.43
CA SER A 278 3.84 -1.34 -8.53
C SER A 278 4.68 -2.57 -8.88
N THR A 279 5.25 -3.21 -7.85
CA THR A 279 5.99 -4.46 -7.96
C THR A 279 5.47 -5.45 -6.93
N GLY A 280 5.15 -6.68 -7.36
CA GLY A 280 4.68 -7.77 -6.50
C GLY A 280 3.20 -7.69 -6.08
N VAL A 281 2.47 -6.66 -6.50
CA VAL A 281 1.00 -6.66 -6.44
C VAL A 281 0.47 -7.52 -7.61
N PRO A 282 -0.41 -8.51 -7.35
CA PRO A 282 -1.04 -9.28 -8.41
C PRO A 282 -1.82 -8.34 -9.33
N THR A 283 -1.38 -8.21 -10.58
CA THR A 283 -2.22 -7.61 -11.62
C THR A 283 -3.23 -8.68 -12.04
N ALA A 284 -4.50 -8.31 -12.14
CA ALA A 284 -5.50 -9.22 -12.69
C ALA A 284 -5.05 -9.58 -14.12
N SER A 285 -4.63 -10.82 -14.33
CA SER A 285 -4.46 -11.34 -15.67
C SER A 285 -5.85 -11.45 -16.27
N VAL A 286 -6.19 -10.53 -17.18
CA VAL A 286 -7.30 -10.78 -18.09
C VAL A 286 -6.82 -11.88 -19.03
N SER A 287 -6.91 -13.13 -18.58
CA SER A 287 -6.85 -14.27 -19.48
C SER A 287 -8.09 -14.18 -20.35
N VAL A 288 -7.97 -13.56 -21.52
CA VAL A 288 -8.92 -13.79 -22.61
C VAL A 288 -8.95 -15.31 -22.77
N PRO A 289 -10.08 -16.00 -22.54
CA PRO A 289 -10.13 -17.43 -22.75
C PRO A 289 -9.69 -17.67 -24.19
N VAL A 290 -8.59 -18.39 -24.39
CA VAL A 290 -8.26 -18.92 -25.70
C VAL A 290 -9.40 -19.88 -25.99
N ALA A 291 -10.36 -19.42 -26.80
CA ALA A 291 -11.45 -20.25 -27.23
C ALA A 291 -10.83 -21.50 -27.88
N PRO A 292 -11.30 -22.71 -27.55
CA PRO A 292 -10.81 -23.93 -28.19
C PRO A 292 -10.88 -23.75 -29.71
N ALA A 293 -9.92 -24.31 -30.46
CA ALA A 293 -9.80 -24.13 -31.91
C ALA A 293 -11.07 -24.47 -32.72
N GLY A 294 -12.11 -25.07 -32.11
CA GLY A 294 -13.44 -25.29 -32.69
C GLY A 294 -14.44 -24.12 -32.56
N ALA A 295 -14.18 -23.10 -31.74
CA ALA A 295 -15.10 -21.95 -31.59
C ALA A 295 -15.13 -21.06 -32.85
N ALA A 296 -14.04 -21.03 -33.63
CA ALA A 296 -14.02 -20.36 -34.93
C ALA A 296 -14.95 -21.04 -35.94
N ALA A 297 -15.13 -22.36 -35.85
CA ALA A 297 -16.07 -23.10 -36.70
C ALA A 297 -17.53 -22.85 -36.30
N ALA A 298 -17.82 -22.72 -35.00
CA ALA A 298 -19.16 -22.34 -34.51
C ALA A 298 -19.52 -20.89 -34.86
N ALA A 299 -18.55 -19.97 -34.80
CA ALA A 299 -18.74 -18.58 -35.24
C ALA A 299 -19.03 -18.50 -36.75
N THR A 300 -18.33 -19.28 -37.57
CA THR A 300 -18.54 -19.31 -39.04
C THR A 300 -19.89 -19.94 -39.43
N ALA A 301 -20.35 -20.95 -38.68
CA ALA A 301 -21.68 -21.54 -38.86
C ALA A 301 -22.82 -20.57 -38.48
N ALA A 302 -22.62 -19.75 -37.44
CA ALA A 302 -23.60 -18.74 -37.01
C ALA A 302 -23.69 -17.53 -38.00
N THR A 303 -22.61 -17.19 -38.70
CA THR A 303 -22.64 -16.15 -39.75
C THR A 303 -23.44 -16.58 -40.97
N ASN A 304 -23.41 -17.87 -41.34
CA ASN A 304 -24.15 -18.38 -42.49
C ASN A 304 -25.66 -18.54 -42.23
N THR A 305 -26.09 -18.72 -40.97
CA THR A 305 -27.53 -18.70 -40.62
C THR A 305 -28.08 -17.28 -40.47
N SER A 306 -27.20 -16.27 -40.36
CA SER A 306 -27.60 -14.86 -40.25
C SER A 306 -27.79 -14.17 -41.61
N THR A 307 -27.34 -14.78 -42.71
CA THR A 307 -27.54 -14.26 -44.07
C THR A 307 -28.85 -14.69 -44.73
N GLU A 308 -29.54 -15.73 -44.25
CA GLU A 308 -30.86 -16.13 -44.77
C GLU A 308 -32.05 -15.44 -44.07
N THR A 309 -31.84 -14.80 -42.92
CA THR A 309 -32.92 -14.06 -42.21
C THR A 309 -32.93 -12.56 -42.56
N ALA A 310 -31.95 -12.07 -43.34
CA ALA A 310 -31.84 -10.66 -43.74
C ALA A 310 -32.59 -10.31 -45.04
N GLU A 311 -33.09 -11.29 -45.81
CA GLU A 311 -33.82 -11.03 -47.07
C GLU A 311 -35.35 -10.99 -46.93
N SER A 312 -35.92 -11.28 -45.75
CA SER A 312 -37.38 -11.23 -45.52
C SER A 312 -37.88 -9.94 -44.82
N GLY A 313 -36.99 -9.02 -44.42
CA GLY A 313 -37.36 -7.79 -43.72
C GLY A 313 -37.47 -6.52 -44.58
N VAL A 314 -37.03 -6.57 -45.84
CA VAL A 314 -36.84 -5.35 -46.68
C VAL A 314 -38.06 -5.02 -47.55
N ASN A 315 -39.07 -5.88 -47.65
CA ASN A 315 -40.24 -5.65 -48.52
C ASN A 315 -41.45 -4.98 -47.84
N ASN A 316 -41.38 -4.60 -46.55
CA ASN A 316 -42.55 -4.08 -45.82
C ASN A 316 -42.44 -2.62 -45.34
N ALA A 317 -41.37 -1.88 -45.70
CA ALA A 317 -41.14 -0.51 -45.23
C ALA A 317 -41.35 0.59 -46.29
N THR A 318 -41.94 0.27 -47.46
CA THR A 318 -42.09 1.23 -48.57
C THR A 318 -43.49 1.87 -48.68
N ASN A 319 -44.42 1.62 -47.73
CA ASN A 319 -45.82 2.07 -47.87
C ASN A 319 -46.38 2.99 -46.76
N GLN A 320 -45.57 3.60 -45.89
CA GLN A 320 -46.11 4.44 -44.79
C GLN A 320 -45.48 5.82 -44.57
N ALA A 321 -44.89 6.44 -45.59
CA ALA A 321 -44.46 7.84 -45.46
C ALA A 321 -44.72 8.65 -46.74
N ASN A 322 -45.98 8.71 -47.17
CA ASN A 322 -46.49 9.75 -48.04
C ASN A 322 -47.67 10.40 -47.33
N GLU A 323 -47.43 11.48 -46.58
CA GLU A 323 -48.36 12.61 -46.44
C GLU A 323 -47.75 13.77 -45.63
N LYS A 324 -47.78 14.97 -46.25
CA LYS A 324 -47.70 16.35 -45.69
C LYS A 324 -46.30 16.81 -45.26
N ASN A 325 -45.56 17.58 -46.08
CA ASN A 325 -45.73 18.97 -46.56
C ASN A 325 -45.58 20.05 -45.46
N GLU A 326 -44.65 20.98 -45.74
CA GLU A 326 -44.41 22.33 -45.19
C GLU A 326 -43.39 22.53 -44.05
N LEU A 327 -42.28 23.21 -44.42
CA LEU A 327 -41.33 23.99 -43.60
C LEU A 327 -42.03 25.30 -43.12
N PRO A 328 -41.61 26.03 -42.04
CA PRO A 328 -40.20 26.35 -41.78
C PRO A 328 -39.74 26.58 -40.31
N GLU A 329 -38.40 26.69 -40.20
CA GLU A 329 -37.64 27.59 -39.30
C GLU A 329 -37.40 27.27 -37.80
N ARG A 330 -36.09 27.26 -37.48
CA ARG A 330 -35.38 27.74 -36.28
C ARG A 330 -34.71 26.70 -35.35
N LEU A 331 -33.45 27.05 -35.05
CA LEU A 331 -32.64 26.79 -33.84
C LEU A 331 -31.81 25.50 -33.76
N ALA A 332 -30.51 25.72 -33.99
CA ALA A 332 -29.37 25.31 -33.15
C ALA A 332 -29.04 23.81 -32.96
N ALA A 333 -27.89 23.45 -33.55
CA ALA A 333 -26.78 22.68 -32.96
C ALA A 333 -27.07 21.81 -31.71
N ASP A 334 -26.92 20.48 -31.84
CA ASP A 334 -25.69 19.78 -31.46
C ASP A 334 -25.74 18.28 -31.78
N VAL A 335 -24.54 17.71 -31.97
CA VAL A 335 -24.23 16.34 -32.46
C VAL A 335 -24.69 15.24 -31.48
N PRO A 336 -25.28 14.11 -31.93
CA PRO A 336 -25.65 13.01 -31.04
C PRO A 336 -24.44 12.14 -30.64
N ALA A 337 -24.16 12.08 -29.33
CA ALA A 337 -23.35 11.01 -28.75
C ALA A 337 -24.09 9.68 -28.90
N ARG A 338 -23.49 8.72 -29.61
CA ARG A 338 -23.97 7.35 -29.70
C ARG A 338 -23.78 6.67 -28.34
N LEU A 339 -24.85 6.56 -27.56
CA LEU A 339 -24.93 5.63 -26.45
C LEU A 339 -25.27 4.24 -27.02
N ASN A 340 -24.32 3.31 -26.95
CA ASN A 340 -24.65 1.89 -27.06
C ASN A 340 -25.21 1.42 -25.71
N PRO A 341 -26.48 0.99 -25.60
CA PRO A 341 -26.94 0.34 -24.39
C PRO A 341 -26.24 -1.02 -24.23
N LEU A 342 -25.65 -1.25 -23.05
CA LEU A 342 -25.21 -2.58 -22.61
C LEU A 342 -26.44 -3.49 -22.53
N GLN A 343 -26.58 -4.39 -23.51
CA GLN A 343 -27.59 -5.44 -23.50
C GLN A 343 -27.05 -6.62 -22.67
N VAL A 344 -27.70 -6.89 -21.54
CA VAL A 344 -27.46 -8.09 -20.73
C VAL A 344 -28.60 -9.06 -21.02
N ASP A 345 -28.34 -10.04 -21.89
CA ASP A 345 -29.27 -11.14 -22.11
C ASP A 345 -29.03 -12.22 -21.06
N ILE A 346 -30.00 -12.41 -20.17
CA ILE A 346 -30.04 -13.55 -19.26
C ILE A 346 -30.48 -14.76 -20.08
N LEU A 347 -29.51 -15.57 -20.51
CA LEU A 347 -29.79 -16.92 -20.99
C LEU A 347 -30.32 -17.72 -19.79
N GLY A 348 -31.56 -18.19 -19.91
CA GLY A 348 -32.39 -18.67 -18.81
C GLY A 348 -31.69 -19.60 -17.81
N PHE A 349 -32.11 -19.48 -16.55
CA PHE A 349 -31.77 -20.45 -15.52
C PHE A 349 -32.30 -21.80 -16.00
N GLY A 350 -31.40 -22.79 -16.16
CA GLY A 350 -31.79 -24.17 -16.44
C GLY A 350 -32.88 -24.64 -15.48
N GLU A 351 -33.60 -25.69 -15.86
CA GLU A 351 -34.89 -26.15 -15.29
C GLU A 351 -34.95 -26.40 -13.76
N CYS A 352 -33.87 -26.13 -13.03
CA CYS A 352 -33.77 -26.20 -11.58
C CYS A 352 -34.30 -24.91 -10.92
N GLY A 353 -35.41 -25.02 -10.20
CA GLY A 353 -35.88 -23.96 -9.32
C GLY A 353 -35.13 -23.94 -7.98
N VAL A 354 -35.26 -22.84 -7.23
CA VAL A 354 -34.73 -22.70 -5.86
C VAL A 354 -35.27 -23.76 -4.88
N ALA A 355 -36.41 -24.38 -5.18
CA ALA A 355 -36.93 -25.52 -4.41
C ALA A 355 -36.11 -26.80 -4.67
N ASP A 356 -35.70 -27.03 -5.92
CA ASP A 356 -34.97 -28.24 -6.32
C ASP A 356 -33.54 -28.28 -5.77
N VAL A 357 -32.90 -27.12 -5.60
CA VAL A 357 -31.60 -26.97 -4.93
C VAL A 357 -31.72 -27.25 -3.42
N LYS A 358 -32.80 -26.79 -2.78
CA LYS A 358 -33.05 -27.06 -1.35
C LYS A 358 -33.34 -28.53 -1.06
N GLU A 359 -33.92 -29.25 -2.01
CA GLU A 359 -34.27 -30.67 -1.90
C GLU A 359 -33.15 -31.60 -2.40
N GLY A 360 -32.04 -31.05 -2.91
CA GLY A 360 -30.86 -31.83 -3.30
C GLY A 360 -31.07 -32.72 -4.52
N LYS A 361 -31.86 -32.27 -5.50
CA LYS A 361 -32.09 -33.05 -6.73
C LYS A 361 -30.79 -33.23 -7.54
N PRO A 362 -30.51 -34.45 -8.03
CA PRO A 362 -29.31 -34.71 -8.84
C PRO A 362 -29.32 -33.88 -10.12
N GLY A 363 -28.27 -33.08 -10.34
CA GLY A 363 -28.14 -32.19 -11.50
C GLY A 363 -28.51 -30.73 -11.23
N CYS A 364 -29.01 -30.40 -10.04
CA CYS A 364 -29.21 -29.03 -9.58
C CYS A 364 -28.21 -28.74 -8.45
N VAL A 365 -27.22 -27.87 -8.69
CA VAL A 365 -26.18 -27.48 -7.71
C VAL A 365 -26.21 -25.98 -7.50
#